data_AF-A0A0M4ERQ3-F1
#
_entry.id   AF-A0A0M4ERQ3-F1
#
_cell.length_a   1.000
_cell.length_b   1.000
_cell.length_c   1.000
_cell.angle_alpha   90.00
_cell.angle_beta   90.00
_cell.angle_gamma   90.00
#
_symmetry.space_group_name_H-M   'P 1'
#
loop_
_entity.id
_entity.type
_entity.pdbx_description
1 polymer ?
#
loop_
_entity_poly.entity_id
_entity_poly.type
_entity_poly.pdbx_seq_one_letter_code
_entity_poly.pdbx_strand_id
1 'polypeptide(L)'
;MSLANAVDQYTILSGDRVKIKDLLCNRLTECGWRDEVRLLCRNILLEKGGNNSTSVEQMISEVTPKARTLVPDAVKKELLMKIRSILAEAEDEDEPHDEEEEDDDS
;
A
#
# COMPACT_ATOMS: atom_id res chain seq x y z
N MET A 1 20.01 -10.13 -1.60
CA MET A 1 18.80 -9.30 -1.78
C MET A 1 18.07 -9.24 -0.45
N SER A 2 17.46 -8.12 -0.08
CA SER A 2 16.64 -8.03 1.14
C SER A 2 15.28 -8.70 0.92
N LEU A 3 14.70 -9.29 1.96
CA LEU A 3 13.34 -9.85 1.95
C LEU A 3 12.31 -8.82 1.46
N ALA A 4 12.45 -7.56 1.87
CA ALA A 4 11.56 -6.48 1.43
C ALA A 4 11.60 -6.26 -0.10
N ASN A 5 12.78 -6.41 -0.71
CA ASN A 5 12.92 -6.26 -2.15
C ASN A 5 12.34 -7.47 -2.90
N ALA A 6 12.47 -8.68 -2.33
CA ALA A 6 11.89 -9.89 -2.92
C ALA A 6 10.35 -9.81 -2.93
N VAL A 7 9.74 -9.40 -1.82
CA VAL A 7 8.29 -9.17 -1.73
C VAL A 7 7.82 -8.09 -2.70
N ASP A 8 8.55 -6.97 -2.79
CA ASP A 8 8.21 -5.90 -3.72
C ASP A 8 8.27 -6.37 -5.19
N GLN A 9 9.33 -7.07 -5.58
CA GLN A 9 9.44 -7.65 -6.93
C GLN A 9 8.34 -8.67 -7.23
N TYR A 10 8.07 -9.60 -6.30
CA TYR A 10 7.01 -10.59 -6.46
C TYR A 10 5.66 -9.93 -6.70
N THR A 11 5.25 -9.00 -5.82
CA THR A 11 3.95 -8.32 -5.94
C THR A 11 3.84 -7.47 -7.21
N ILE A 12 4.96 -6.98 -7.75
CA ILE A 12 4.98 -6.29 -9.05
C ILE A 12 4.71 -7.28 -10.19
N LEU A 13 5.40 -8.42 -10.20
CA LEU A 13 5.29 -9.42 -11.26
C LEU A 13 3.93 -10.13 -11.28
N SER A 14 3.34 -10.41 -10.11
CA SER A 14 2.00 -10.99 -9.99
C SER A 14 0.87 -9.98 -10.28
N GLY A 15 1.20 -8.69 -10.42
CA GLY A 15 0.21 -7.61 -10.59
C GLY A 15 -0.51 -7.21 -9.30
N ASP A 16 -0.25 -7.87 -8.16
CA ASP A 16 -0.90 -7.58 -6.88
C ASP A 16 -0.53 -6.22 -6.30
N ARG A 17 0.60 -5.66 -6.74
CA ARG A 17 1.02 -4.31 -6.36
C ARG A 17 -0.05 -3.27 -6.69
N VAL A 18 -0.73 -3.42 -7.82
CA VAL A 18 -1.82 -2.52 -8.22
C VAL A 18 -3.02 -2.69 -7.29
N LYS A 19 -3.42 -3.94 -7.00
CA LYS A 19 -4.52 -4.24 -6.08
C LYS A 19 -4.27 -3.67 -4.67
N ILE A 20 -3.05 -3.82 -4.14
CA ILE A 20 -2.64 -3.27 -2.84
C ILE A 20 -2.70 -1.74 -2.85
N LYS A 21 -2.22 -1.11 -3.93
CA LYS A 21 -2.25 0.35 -4.08
C LYS A 21 -3.68 0.88 -4.14
N ASP A 22 -4.57 0.22 -4.87
CA ASP A 22 -5.97 0.63 -5.00
C ASP A 22 -6.70 0.48 -3.67
N LEU A 23 -6.48 -0.63 -2.95
CA LEU A 23 -7.00 -0.82 -1.59
C LEU A 23 -6.57 0.32 -0.66
N LEU A 24 -5.27 0.65 -0.63
CA LEU A 24 -4.76 1.77 0.17
C LEU A 24 -5.44 3.10 -0.22
N CYS A 25 -5.52 3.40 -1.51
CA CYS A 25 -6.14 4.63 -2.00
C CYS A 25 -7.62 4.75 -1.59
N ASN A 26 -8.36 3.65 -1.65
CA ASN A 26 -9.76 3.58 -1.24
C ASN A 26 -9.89 3.82 0.27
N ARG A 27 -9.13 3.07 1.09
CA ARG A 27 -9.17 3.23 2.55
C ARG A 27 -8.76 4.62 3.03
N LEU A 28 -7.74 5.22 2.43
CA LEU A 28 -7.35 6.60 2.73
C LEU A 28 -8.41 7.63 2.32
N THR A 29 -9.24 7.32 1.33
CA THR A 29 -10.35 8.20 0.95
C THR A 29 -11.54 8.00 1.90
N GLU A 30 -11.90 6.76 2.20
CA GLU A 30 -13.00 6.39 3.09
C GLU A 30 -12.80 6.87 4.54
N CYS A 31 -11.56 6.80 5.05
CA CYS A 31 -11.27 7.26 6.42
C CYS A 31 -11.07 8.79 6.52
N GLY A 32 -11.23 9.53 5.42
CA GLY A 32 -11.10 10.99 5.39
C GLY A 32 -9.67 11.52 5.31
N TRP A 33 -8.65 10.65 5.28
CA TRP A 33 -7.24 11.07 5.23
C TRP A 33 -6.94 12.01 4.05
N ARG A 34 -7.54 11.75 2.88
CA ARG A 34 -7.38 12.62 1.70
C ARG A 34 -7.81 14.06 1.98
N ASP A 35 -8.93 14.23 2.69
CA ASP A 35 -9.48 15.54 3.02
C ASP A 35 -8.67 16.24 4.11
N GLU A 36 -8.19 15.48 5.10
CA GLU A 36 -7.28 15.99 6.14
C GLU A 36 -5.96 16.49 5.54
N VAL A 37 -5.36 15.74 4.61
CA VAL A 37 -4.14 16.18 3.91
C VAL A 37 -4.42 17.42 3.07
N ARG A 38 -5.58 17.50 2.42
CA ARG A 38 -5.98 18.71 1.66
C ARG A 38 -6.14 19.92 2.59
N LEU A 39 -6.68 19.73 3.80
CA LEU A 39 -6.79 20.78 4.81
C LEU A 39 -5.41 21.18 5.35
N LEU A 40 -4.53 20.21 5.59
CA LEU A 40 -3.15 20.44 6.01
C LEU A 40 -2.39 21.30 5.00
N CYS A 41 -2.51 21.02 3.69
CA CYS A 41 -1.92 21.86 2.65
C CYS A 41 -2.40 23.31 2.73
N ARG A 42 -3.73 23.51 2.89
CA ARG A 42 -4.32 24.86 3.01
C ARG A 42 -3.80 25.59 4.25
N ASN A 43 -3.71 24.91 5.38
CA ASN A 43 -3.22 25.51 6.62
C ASN A 43 -1.76 25.96 6.48
N ILE A 44 -0.90 25.13 5.88
CA ILE A 44 0.50 25.49 5.63
C ILE A 44 0.61 26.71 4.69
N LEU A 45 -0.23 26.80 3.65
CA LEU A 45 -0.26 27.97 2.76
C LEU A 45 -0.69 29.24 3.51
N LEU A 46 -1.68 29.14 4.40
CA LEU A 46 -2.17 30.27 5.21
C LEU A 46 -1.11 30.72 6.23
N GLU A 47 -0.46 29.80 6.92
CA GLU A 47 0.62 30.08 7.87
C GLU A 47 1.80 30.80 7.21
N LYS A 48 2.06 30.52 5.93
CA LYS A 48 3.10 31.17 5.13
C LYS A 48 2.67 32.52 4.53
N GLY A 49 1.57 33.09 5.00
CA GLY A 49 1.10 34.41 4.59
C GLY A 49 0.37 34.44 3.24
N GLY A 50 -0.02 33.28 2.70
CA GLY A 50 -0.64 33.22 1.37
C GLY A 50 0.31 33.63 0.24
N ASN A 51 1.62 33.70 0.50
CA ASN A 51 2.61 34.12 -0.47
C ASN A 51 2.70 33.11 -1.62
N ASN A 52 2.52 33.59 -2.86
CA ASN A 52 2.74 32.86 -4.11
C ASN A 52 4.18 32.31 -4.29
N SER A 53 5.06 32.46 -3.29
CA SER A 53 6.44 31.98 -3.32
C SER A 53 6.62 30.53 -2.83
N THR A 54 5.57 29.88 -2.31
CA THR A 54 5.69 28.47 -1.89
C THR A 54 5.66 27.57 -3.12
N SER A 55 6.80 26.95 -3.42
CA SER A 55 6.92 25.93 -4.47
C SER A 55 6.19 24.63 -4.09
N VAL A 56 5.72 23.89 -5.09
CA VAL A 56 5.12 22.56 -4.92
C VAL A 56 6.08 21.61 -4.22
N GLU A 57 7.38 21.66 -4.54
CA GLU A 57 8.42 20.83 -3.92
C GLU A 57 8.50 21.06 -2.40
N GLN A 58 8.42 22.34 -1.99
CA GLN A 58 8.43 22.72 -0.59
C GLN A 58 7.13 22.31 0.12
N MET A 59 6.00 22.40 -0.58
CA MET A 59 4.72 21.91 -0.06
C MET A 59 4.79 20.39 0.17
N ILE A 60 5.33 19.64 -0.78
CA ILE A 60 5.50 18.18 -0.66
C ILE A 60 6.42 17.85 0.52
N SER A 61 7.56 18.50 0.65
CA SER A 61 8.53 18.21 1.71
C SER A 61 7.97 18.45 3.12
N GLU A 62 7.11 19.44 3.27
CA GLU A 62 6.48 19.77 4.56
C GLU A 62 5.21 18.96 4.85
N VAL A 63 4.38 18.71 3.84
CA VAL A 63 3.12 17.98 3.99
C VAL A 63 3.37 16.49 4.18
N THR A 64 4.28 15.89 3.41
CA THR A 64 4.51 14.43 3.40
C THR A 64 4.75 13.82 4.78
N PRO A 65 5.66 14.33 5.63
CA PRO A 65 5.89 13.72 6.95
C PRO A 65 4.65 13.80 7.85
N LYS A 66 3.93 14.93 7.84
CA LYS A 66 2.69 15.11 8.62
C LYS A 66 1.55 14.23 8.08
N ALA A 67 1.41 14.13 6.75
CA ALA A 67 0.43 13.26 6.12
C ALA A 67 0.67 11.79 6.47
N ARG A 68 1.93 11.33 6.52
CA ARG A 68 2.28 9.96 6.92
C ARG A 68 1.87 9.63 8.35
N THR A 69 1.94 10.58 9.28
CA THR A 69 1.51 10.34 10.67
C THR A 69 -0.01 10.25 10.81
N LEU A 70 -0.77 10.84 9.89
CA LEU A 70 -2.24 10.80 9.89
C LEU A 70 -2.80 9.46 9.38
N VAL A 71 -1.97 8.58 8.80
CA VAL A 71 -2.46 7.28 8.32
C VAL A 71 -2.86 6.40 9.52
N PRO A 72 -4.14 6.01 9.65
CA PRO A 72 -4.59 5.22 10.79
C PRO A 72 -3.96 3.83 10.82
N ASP A 73 -3.66 3.32 12.02
CA ASP A 73 -3.07 1.99 12.18
C ASP A 73 -3.99 0.86 11.70
N ALA A 74 -5.30 1.07 11.72
CA ALA A 74 -6.27 0.14 11.13
C ALA A 74 -6.00 -0.10 9.64
N VAL A 75 -5.75 0.97 8.87
CA VAL A 75 -5.43 0.89 7.44
C VAL A 75 -4.10 0.16 7.21
N LYS A 76 -3.08 0.46 8.03
CA LYS A 76 -1.78 -0.23 7.95
C LYS A 76 -1.91 -1.72 8.24
N LYS A 77 -2.70 -2.09 9.26
CA LYS A 77 -2.96 -3.49 9.63
C LYS A 77 -3.69 -4.23 8.52
N GLU A 78 -4.73 -3.63 7.93
CA GLU A 78 -5.46 -4.23 6.81
C GLU A 78 -4.55 -4.50 5.62
N LEU A 79 -3.71 -3.52 5.24
CA LEU A 79 -2.74 -3.69 4.15
C LEU A 79 -1.72 -4.79 4.44
N LEU A 80 -1.20 -4.83 5.67
CA LEU A 80 -0.28 -5.88 6.08
C LEU A 80 -0.93 -7.27 6.02
N MET A 81 -2.18 -7.40 6.46
CA MET A 81 -2.94 -8.64 6.33
C MET A 81 -3.13 -9.03 4.87
N LYS A 82 -3.46 -8.08 3.98
CA LYS A 82 -3.63 -8.38 2.56
C LYS A 82 -2.31 -8.83 1.91
N ILE A 83 -1.19 -8.20 2.23
CA ILE A 83 0.15 -8.62 1.77
C ILE A 83 0.45 -10.04 2.25
N ARG A 84 0.17 -10.37 3.52
CA ARG A 84 0.37 -11.73 4.04
C ARG A 84 -0.50 -12.76 3.33
N SER A 85 -1.76 -12.44 3.04
CA SER A 85 -2.67 -13.31 2.27
C SER A 85 -2.11 -13.60 0.89
N ILE A 86 -1.65 -12.57 0.17
CA ILE A 86 -1.05 -12.71 -1.16
C ILE A 86 0.19 -13.62 -1.13
N LEU A 87 1.03 -13.47 -0.10
CA LEU A 87 2.23 -14.31 0.03
C LEU A 87 1.91 -15.74 0.43
N ALA A 88 0.86 -15.98 1.22
CA ALA A 88 0.41 -17.34 1.55
C ALA A 88 -0.22 -18.04 0.33
N GLU A 89 -1.07 -17.33 -0.42
CA GLU A 89 -1.64 -17.82 -1.69
C GLU A 89 -0.54 -18.20 -2.70
N ALA A 90 0.60 -17.49 -2.68
CA ALA A 90 1.75 -17.81 -3.51
C ALA A 90 2.48 -19.10 -3.10
N GLU A 91 2.48 -19.45 -1.82
CA GLU A 91 3.11 -20.67 -1.30
C GLU A 91 2.26 -21.91 -1.63
N ASP A 92 0.94 -21.77 -1.68
CA ASP A 92 -0.01 -22.86 -1.98
C ASP A 92 -0.02 -23.24 -3.49
N GLU A 93 0.34 -22.34 -4.40
CA GLU A 93 0.40 -22.61 -5.86
C GLU A 93 1.63 -23.43 -6.29
N ASP A 94 2.64 -23.58 -5.43
CA ASP A 94 3.88 -24.32 -5.70
C ASP A 94 3.86 -25.78 -5.16
N GLU A 95 2.78 -26.24 -4.52
CA GLU A 95 2.65 -27.65 -4.11
C GLU A 95 2.38 -28.54 -5.34
N PRO A 96 3.21 -29.56 -5.63
CA PRO A 96 2.90 -30.55 -6.63
C PRO A 96 1.65 -31.30 -6.18
N HIS A 97 0.57 -31.17 -6.95
CA HIS A 97 -0.54 -32.10 -6.89
C HIS A 97 0.03 -33.48 -7.24
N ASP A 98 0.31 -34.30 -6.22
CA ASP A 98 0.57 -35.72 -6.40
C ASP A 98 -0.69 -36.30 -7.07
N GLU A 99 -0.61 -36.53 -8.39
CA GLU A 99 -1.53 -37.41 -9.08
C GLU A 99 -1.31 -38.79 -8.45
N GLU A 100 -2.21 -39.18 -7.55
CA GLU A 100 -2.30 -40.56 -7.09
C GLU A 100 -2.43 -41.43 -8.35
N GLU A 101 -1.36 -42.13 -8.71
CA GLU A 101 -1.42 -43.16 -9.74
C GLU A 101 -2.46 -44.19 -9.27
N GLU A 102 -3.61 -44.20 -9.93
CA GLU A 102 -4.54 -45.32 -9.84
C GLU A 102 -3.79 -46.53 -10.42
N ASP A 103 -3.23 -47.34 -9.51
CA ASP A 103 -2.88 -48.73 -9.76
C ASP A 103 -4.17 -49.46 -10.23
N ASP A 104 -4.45 -49.40 -11.54
CA ASP A 104 -5.45 -50.24 -12.20
C ASP A 104 -4.88 -51.67 -12.27
N ASP A 105 -5.02 -52.39 -11.16
CA ASP A 105 -4.86 -53.84 -11.09
C ASP A 105 -6.06 -54.51 -11.78
N SER A 106 -5.91 -54.87 -13.07
CA SER A 106 -6.63 -56.00 -13.73
C SER A 106 -6.04 -56.38 -15.11
#